data_AF-A0A925K1C8-F1
#
_entry.id   AF-A0A925K1C8-F1
#
_cell.length_a   1.000
_cell.length_b   1.000
_cell.length_c   1.000
_cell.angle_alpha   90.00
_cell.angle_beta   90.00
_cell.angle_gamma   90.00
#
_symmetry.space_group_name_H-M   'P 1'
#
loop_
_entity.id
_entity.type
_entity.pdbx_description
1 polymer ?
#
loop_
_entity_poly.entity_id
_entity_poly.type
_entity_poly.pdbx_seq_one_letter_code
_entity_poly.pdbx_strand_id
1 'polypeptide(L)'
;MTDRRTTNRALMRFILLPTIFLIVALLGGVRVAIETGALVFVAPPLVTLILATMLLALFVRGGAVVVGRWLSADNGAAANVSHALTLGALFFASAQSFNSVLPDAGLLRWVLSFFFLWTLWQNQFAAFDARRLLRGLVALFGTAFVIKHVLLASLYAPDGGWLKRLTGALLEGVTLGSLDGQAFAPATGYISFFTLALYVCGLVLLPPAPDDEATEEARADEVVAAFRALPPGDREQVSAAILDRRALELVANDVESVTPATEEQYRER
;
A
#
# COMPACT_ATOMS: atom_id res chain seq x y z
N MET A 1 16.33 -21.75 -21.06
CA MET A 1 15.71 -21.50 -19.73
C MET A 1 15.26 -20.03 -19.53
N THR A 2 15.71 -19.09 -20.37
CA THR A 2 15.37 -17.64 -20.33
C THR A 2 13.93 -17.32 -20.77
N ASP A 3 13.38 -18.06 -21.73
CA ASP A 3 12.07 -17.77 -22.36
C ASP A 3 10.83 -17.93 -21.44
N ARG A 4 10.89 -18.86 -20.47
CA ARG A 4 9.81 -19.01 -19.48
C ARG A 4 9.76 -17.86 -18.47
N ARG A 5 10.90 -17.25 -18.14
CA ARG A 5 10.98 -16.16 -17.15
C ARG A 5 10.38 -14.87 -17.71
N THR A 6 10.69 -14.55 -18.97
CA THR A 6 10.13 -13.38 -19.67
C THR A 6 8.62 -13.51 -19.82
N THR A 7 8.13 -14.69 -20.20
CA THR A 7 6.69 -14.95 -20.33
C THR A 7 5.95 -14.86 -18.99
N ASN A 8 6.47 -15.49 -17.92
CA ASN A 8 5.85 -15.42 -16.59
C ASN A 8 5.78 -13.98 -16.06
N ARG A 9 6.80 -13.16 -16.33
CA ARG A 9 6.84 -11.76 -15.92
C ARG A 9 5.84 -10.91 -16.70
N ALA A 10 5.75 -11.11 -18.01
CA ALA A 10 4.72 -10.45 -18.82
C ALA A 10 3.32 -10.81 -18.31
N LEU A 11 3.07 -12.09 -18.01
CA LEU A 11 1.80 -12.56 -17.48
C LEU A 11 1.49 -11.96 -16.10
N MET A 12 2.49 -11.86 -15.22
CA MET A 12 2.36 -11.21 -13.92
C MET A 12 1.99 -9.72 -14.05
N ARG A 13 2.62 -9.00 -15.00
CA ARG A 13 2.43 -7.55 -15.16
C ARG A 13 1.12 -7.20 -15.87
N PHE A 14 0.85 -7.83 -17.01
CA PHE A 14 -0.27 -7.45 -17.87
C PHE A 14 -1.60 -8.10 -17.46
N ILE A 15 -1.56 -9.18 -16.68
CA ILE A 15 -2.75 -9.94 -16.28
C ILE A 15 -2.89 -9.96 -14.76
N LEU A 16 -1.91 -10.51 -14.05
CA LEU A 16 -2.06 -10.76 -12.61
C LEU A 16 -2.25 -9.46 -11.82
N LEU A 17 -1.37 -8.47 -12.02
CA LEU A 17 -1.39 -7.21 -11.27
C LEU A 17 -2.69 -6.40 -11.45
N PRO A 18 -3.15 -6.09 -12.69
CA PRO A 18 -4.44 -5.42 -12.88
C PRO A 18 -5.60 -6.25 -12.34
N THR A 19 -5.53 -7.58 -12.44
CA THR A 19 -6.58 -8.48 -11.92
C THR A 19 -6.62 -8.45 -10.39
N ILE A 20 -5.48 -8.43 -9.71
CA ILE A 20 -5.40 -8.26 -8.25
C ILE A 20 -6.09 -6.97 -7.82
N PHE A 21 -5.73 -5.83 -8.43
CA PHE A 21 -6.35 -4.55 -8.07
C PHE A 21 -7.83 -4.50 -8.44
N LEU A 22 -8.24 -5.10 -9.56
CA LEU A 22 -9.65 -5.20 -9.93
C LEU A 22 -10.44 -6.03 -8.91
N ILE A 23 -9.90 -7.17 -8.47
CA ILE A 23 -10.50 -7.99 -7.41
C ILE A 23 -10.63 -7.16 -6.13
N VAL A 24 -9.58 -6.42 -5.73
CA VAL A 24 -9.64 -5.55 -4.55
C VAL A 24 -10.72 -4.47 -4.71
N ALA A 25 -10.81 -3.83 -5.87
CA ALA A 25 -11.81 -2.81 -6.14
C ALA A 25 -13.24 -3.35 -6.06
N LEU A 26 -13.47 -4.57 -6.57
CA LEU A 26 -14.77 -5.22 -6.48
C LEU A 26 -15.06 -5.67 -5.03
N LEU A 27 -14.12 -6.40 -4.43
CA LEU A 27 -14.30 -7.04 -3.13
C LEU A 27 -14.37 -6.03 -1.98
N GLY A 28 -13.64 -4.91 -2.05
CA GLY A 28 -13.69 -3.86 -1.05
C GLY A 28 -15.03 -3.12 -0.97
N GLY A 29 -15.83 -3.18 -2.02
CA GLY A 29 -17.21 -2.68 -2.03
C GLY A 29 -18.25 -3.70 -1.56
N VAL A 30 -17.90 -4.98 -1.45
CA VAL A 30 -18.87 -6.03 -1.06
C VAL A 30 -19.19 -5.93 0.42
N ARG A 31 -20.47 -5.96 0.73
CA ARG A 31 -21.06 -6.04 2.08
C ARG A 31 -22.06 -7.19 2.11
N VAL A 32 -22.23 -7.82 3.26
CA VAL A 32 -23.23 -8.88 3.45
C VAL A 32 -24.35 -8.35 4.32
N ALA A 33 -25.56 -8.25 3.78
CA ALA A 33 -26.74 -7.81 4.54
C ALA A 33 -27.10 -8.85 5.61
N ILE A 34 -27.32 -8.41 6.87
CA ILE A 34 -27.63 -9.34 7.98
C ILE A 34 -28.94 -10.08 7.75
N GLU A 35 -29.98 -9.34 7.33
CA GLU A 35 -31.35 -9.87 7.29
C GLU A 35 -31.55 -10.91 6.18
N THR A 36 -30.91 -10.72 5.03
CA THR A 36 -31.12 -11.56 3.84
C THR A 36 -29.91 -12.41 3.48
N GLY A 37 -28.74 -12.15 4.08
CA GLY A 37 -27.47 -12.74 3.66
C GLY A 37 -27.01 -12.31 2.25
N ALA A 38 -27.71 -11.37 1.62
CA ALA A 38 -27.41 -10.95 0.25
C ALA A 38 -26.09 -10.18 0.17
N LEU A 39 -25.35 -10.41 -0.92
CA LEU A 39 -24.17 -9.61 -1.26
C LEU A 39 -24.64 -8.29 -1.87
N VAL A 40 -24.30 -7.18 -1.22
CA VAL A 40 -24.57 -5.83 -1.68
C VAL A 40 -23.25 -5.17 -2.05
N PHE A 41 -23.20 -4.56 -3.23
CA PHE A 41 -22.03 -3.78 -3.65
C PHE A 41 -22.25 -2.30 -3.30
N VAL A 42 -21.34 -1.76 -2.48
CA VAL A 42 -21.32 -0.36 -2.08
C VAL A 42 -20.20 0.35 -2.85
N ALA A 43 -20.60 1.33 -3.66
CA ALA A 43 -19.67 2.16 -4.40
C ALA A 43 -18.82 3.04 -3.46
N PRO A 44 -17.57 3.37 -3.82
CA PRO A 44 -16.71 4.19 -2.99
C PRO A 44 -17.29 5.62 -2.88
N PRO A 45 -17.51 6.15 -1.67
CA PRO A 45 -18.02 7.50 -1.50
C PRO A 45 -16.98 8.55 -1.91
N LEU A 46 -17.44 9.77 -2.20
CA LEU A 46 -16.60 10.86 -2.71
C LEU A 46 -15.34 11.13 -1.85
N VAL A 47 -15.48 11.08 -0.52
CA VAL A 47 -14.34 11.24 0.39
C VAL A 47 -13.23 10.20 0.15
N THR A 48 -13.59 8.93 -0.12
CA THR A 48 -12.60 7.88 -0.40
C THR A 48 -11.93 8.04 -1.76
N LEU A 49 -12.63 8.63 -2.74
CA LEU A 49 -12.04 9.00 -4.03
C LEU A 49 -10.99 10.11 -3.85
N ILE A 50 -11.28 11.10 -3.01
CA ILE A 50 -10.30 12.15 -2.66
C ILE A 50 -9.06 11.53 -1.99
N LEU A 51 -9.26 10.66 -0.99
CA LEU A 51 -8.15 9.96 -0.32
C LEU A 51 -7.35 9.11 -1.30
N ALA A 52 -8.00 8.40 -2.23
CA ALA A 52 -7.34 7.62 -3.27
C ALA A 52 -6.52 8.50 -4.21
N THR A 53 -7.04 9.66 -4.62
CA THR A 53 -6.29 10.63 -5.44
C THR A 53 -5.05 11.14 -4.72
N MET A 54 -5.17 11.49 -3.45
CA MET A 54 -4.03 11.92 -2.64
C MET A 54 -3.01 10.80 -2.45
N LEU A 55 -3.48 9.57 -2.25
CA LEU A 55 -2.60 8.41 -2.15
C LEU A 55 -1.86 8.13 -3.46
N LEU A 56 -2.53 8.21 -4.61
CA LEU A 56 -1.87 8.12 -5.91
C LEU A 56 -0.83 9.22 -6.11
N ALA A 57 -1.13 10.45 -5.69
CA ALA A 57 -0.15 11.54 -5.74
C ALA A 57 1.10 11.22 -4.90
N LEU A 58 0.94 10.57 -3.74
CA LEU A 58 2.08 10.08 -2.95
C LEU A 58 2.84 8.96 -3.65
N PHE A 59 2.16 8.04 -4.34
CA PHE A 59 2.85 7.01 -5.12
C PHE A 59 3.68 7.61 -6.25
N VAL A 60 3.15 8.62 -6.94
CA VAL A 60 3.88 9.31 -8.01
C VAL A 60 5.07 10.08 -7.44
N ARG A 61 4.84 10.86 -6.38
CA ARG A 61 5.89 11.66 -5.73
C ARG A 61 6.97 10.81 -5.07
N GLY A 62 6.60 9.70 -4.44
CA GLY A 62 7.51 8.77 -3.79
C GLY A 62 8.21 7.81 -4.77
N GLY A 63 7.98 7.95 -6.08
CA GLY A 63 8.60 7.11 -7.11
C GLY A 63 8.06 5.68 -7.16
N ALA A 64 6.99 5.35 -6.43
CA ALA A 64 6.33 4.05 -6.51
C ALA A 64 5.61 3.85 -7.86
N VAL A 65 5.23 4.93 -8.53
CA VAL A 65 4.63 4.92 -9.86
C VAL A 65 5.20 6.06 -10.69
N VAL A 66 5.97 5.75 -11.73
CA VAL A 66 6.50 6.76 -12.66
C VAL A 66 5.59 6.89 -13.87
N VAL A 67 4.57 7.74 -13.80
CA VAL A 67 3.49 7.83 -14.81
C VAL A 67 4.00 7.94 -16.25
N GLY A 68 5.04 8.75 -16.49
CA GLY A 68 5.62 8.92 -17.82
C GLY A 68 6.24 7.65 -18.42
N ARG A 69 6.66 6.69 -17.58
CA ARG A 69 7.17 5.37 -18.03
C ARG A 69 6.06 4.34 -18.18
N TRP A 70 5.02 4.45 -17.35
CA TRP A 70 3.83 3.62 -17.50
C TRP A 70 3.06 3.97 -18.78
N LEU A 71 2.96 5.26 -19.10
CA LEU A 71 2.26 5.77 -20.28
C LEU A 71 3.27 6.57 -21.14
N SER A 72 4.00 5.87 -22.01
CA SER A 72 4.96 6.47 -22.94
C SER A 72 4.55 6.22 -24.40
N ALA A 73 4.93 7.11 -25.29
CA ALA A 73 4.83 6.88 -26.74
C ALA A 73 5.74 5.74 -27.23
N ASP A 74 6.78 5.40 -26.45
CA ASP A 74 7.70 4.29 -26.73
C ASP A 74 7.03 2.92 -26.54
N ASN A 75 5.96 2.88 -25.73
CA ASN A 75 5.18 1.67 -25.49
C ASN A 75 4.18 1.44 -26.63
N GLY A 76 3.99 0.17 -27.01
CA GLY A 76 2.92 -0.20 -27.93
C GLY A 76 1.53 0.21 -27.40
N ALA A 77 0.59 0.54 -28.29
CA ALA A 77 -0.75 0.99 -27.89
C ALA A 77 -1.46 0.02 -26.92
N ALA A 78 -1.37 -1.29 -27.17
CA ALA A 78 -1.94 -2.31 -26.29
C ALA A 78 -1.30 -2.32 -24.89
N ALA A 79 0.02 -2.08 -24.80
CA ALA A 79 0.73 -1.99 -23.52
C ALA A 79 0.28 -0.75 -22.74
N ASN A 80 0.18 0.41 -23.40
CA ASN A 80 -0.35 1.62 -22.77
C ASN A 80 -1.78 1.45 -22.27
N VAL A 81 -2.65 0.76 -23.02
CA VAL A 81 -4.01 0.45 -22.56
C VAL A 81 -3.97 -0.43 -21.31
N SER A 82 -3.16 -1.49 -21.29
CA SER A 82 -3.04 -2.36 -20.11
C SER A 82 -2.46 -1.62 -18.89
N HIS A 83 -1.45 -0.76 -19.09
CA HIS A 83 -0.89 0.09 -18.06
C HIS A 83 -1.92 1.09 -17.52
N ALA A 84 -2.68 1.76 -18.40
CA ALA A 84 -3.77 2.65 -18.02
C ALA A 84 -4.85 1.93 -17.22
N LEU A 85 -5.25 0.73 -17.65
CA LEU A 85 -6.18 -0.13 -16.92
C LEU A 85 -5.63 -0.52 -15.55
N THR A 86 -4.34 -0.81 -15.43
CA THR A 86 -3.69 -1.14 -14.16
C THR A 86 -3.70 0.07 -13.21
N LEU A 87 -3.36 1.27 -13.70
CA LEU A 87 -3.41 2.50 -12.91
C LEU A 87 -4.85 2.85 -12.49
N GLY A 88 -5.82 2.65 -13.38
CA GLY A 88 -7.24 2.80 -13.07
C GLY A 88 -7.71 1.79 -12.02
N ALA A 89 -7.32 0.52 -12.14
CA ALA A 89 -7.63 -0.51 -11.16
C ALA A 89 -7.01 -0.18 -9.80
N LEU A 90 -5.74 0.28 -9.76
CA LEU A 90 -5.06 0.73 -8.55
C LEU A 90 -5.80 1.90 -7.88
N PHE A 91 -6.30 2.86 -8.65
CA PHE A 91 -7.11 3.97 -8.14
C PHE A 91 -8.36 3.47 -7.42
N PHE A 92 -9.18 2.65 -8.11
CA PHE A 92 -10.42 2.14 -7.53
C PHE A 92 -10.18 1.16 -6.38
N ALA A 93 -9.12 0.35 -6.45
CA ALA A 93 -8.68 -0.51 -5.36
C ALA A 93 -8.31 0.30 -4.12
N SER A 94 -7.62 1.43 -4.31
CA SER A 94 -7.26 2.34 -3.21
C SER A 94 -8.51 2.96 -2.57
N ALA A 95 -9.43 3.47 -3.40
CA ALA A 95 -10.70 4.04 -2.90
C ALA A 95 -11.52 3.00 -2.13
N GLN A 96 -11.60 1.78 -2.64
CA GLN A 96 -12.34 0.69 -2.00
C GLN A 96 -11.64 0.14 -0.76
N SER A 97 -10.30 0.20 -0.71
CA SER A 97 -9.54 -0.12 0.49
C SER A 97 -9.86 0.88 1.62
N PHE A 98 -9.88 2.19 1.33
CA PHE A 98 -10.36 3.19 2.29
C PHE A 98 -11.82 2.95 2.69
N ASN A 99 -12.70 2.66 1.73
CA ASN A 99 -14.11 2.37 1.99
C ASN A 99 -14.30 1.14 2.91
N SER A 100 -13.44 0.13 2.79
CA SER A 100 -13.50 -1.09 3.62
C SER A 100 -13.14 -0.84 5.08
N VAL A 101 -12.18 0.04 5.36
CA VAL A 101 -11.73 0.36 6.72
C VAL A 101 -12.56 1.43 7.40
N LEU A 102 -13.20 2.30 6.62
CA LEU A 102 -14.08 3.32 7.18
C LEU A 102 -15.40 2.68 7.67
N PRO A 103 -15.96 3.15 8.79
CA PRO A 103 -17.34 2.86 9.16
C PRO A 103 -18.29 3.37 8.08
N ASP A 104 -19.43 2.70 7.90
CA ASP A 104 -20.36 3.03 6.82
C ASP A 104 -21.07 4.37 7.06
N ALA A 105 -21.29 4.78 8.32
CA ALA A 105 -21.90 6.04 8.68
C ALA A 105 -21.45 6.55 10.07
N GLY A 106 -21.88 7.76 10.43
CA GLY A 106 -21.70 8.36 11.75
C GLY A 106 -20.40 9.14 11.98
N LEU A 107 -20.23 9.64 13.20
CA LEU A 107 -19.07 10.45 13.59
C LEU A 107 -17.74 9.73 13.37
N LEU A 108 -17.68 8.44 13.67
CA LEU A 108 -16.44 7.68 13.56
C LEU A 108 -15.94 7.65 12.12
N ARG A 109 -16.86 7.60 11.13
CA ARG A 109 -16.51 7.75 9.71
C ARG A 109 -15.90 9.12 9.44
N TRP A 110 -16.47 10.19 9.99
CA TRP A 110 -15.96 11.54 9.80
C TRP A 110 -14.57 11.73 10.43
N VAL A 111 -14.41 11.31 11.70
CA VAL A 111 -13.14 11.40 12.44
C VAL A 111 -12.03 10.60 11.75
N LEU A 112 -12.29 9.34 11.37
CA LEU A 112 -11.30 8.53 10.66
C LEU A 112 -11.00 9.12 9.28
N SER A 113 -12.01 9.58 8.53
CA SER A 113 -11.79 10.22 7.23
C SER A 113 -10.94 11.47 7.35
N PHE A 114 -11.19 12.32 8.35
CA PHE A 114 -10.38 13.49 8.65
C PHE A 114 -8.94 13.09 9.02
N PHE A 115 -8.77 12.08 9.86
CA PHE A 115 -7.45 11.57 10.23
C PHE A 115 -6.66 11.06 9.03
N PHE A 116 -7.29 10.28 8.14
CA PHE A 116 -6.69 9.83 6.88
C PHE A 116 -6.32 11.01 5.99
N LEU A 117 -7.25 11.95 5.81
CA LEU A 117 -7.06 13.12 4.97
C LEU A 117 -5.88 13.96 5.48
N TRP A 118 -5.86 14.24 6.78
CA TRP A 118 -4.80 14.98 7.45
C TRP A 118 -3.45 14.26 7.32
N THR A 119 -3.43 12.95 7.54
CA THR A 119 -2.20 12.13 7.42
C THR A 119 -1.66 12.15 5.98
N LEU A 120 -2.52 11.93 4.99
CA LEU A 120 -2.11 11.97 3.58
C LEU A 120 -1.67 13.37 3.17
N TRP A 121 -2.36 14.41 3.65
CA TRP A 121 -2.02 15.81 3.40
C TRP A 121 -0.62 16.14 3.91
N GLN A 122 -0.32 15.80 5.17
CA GLN A 122 1.00 16.05 5.75
C GLN A 122 2.10 15.29 5.01
N ASN A 123 1.81 14.05 4.60
CA ASN A 123 2.75 13.25 3.82
C ASN A 123 3.04 13.82 2.43
N GLN A 124 2.16 14.69 1.88
CA GLN A 124 2.44 15.37 0.61
C GLN A 124 3.66 16.29 0.70
N PHE A 125 4.05 16.77 1.88
CA PHE A 125 5.14 17.74 2.01
C PHE A 125 6.45 17.15 2.53
N ALA A 126 6.42 15.92 3.06
CA ALA A 126 7.62 15.26 3.56
C ALA A 126 8.51 14.70 2.42
N ALA A 127 9.80 14.54 2.71
CA ALA A 127 10.71 13.75 1.87
C ALA A 127 10.32 12.27 2.03
N PHE A 128 9.91 11.64 0.93
CA PHE A 128 9.19 10.38 0.97
C PHE A 128 9.85 9.28 0.13
N ASP A 129 9.86 8.07 0.69
CA ASP A 129 10.30 6.83 0.06
C ASP A 129 9.07 5.90 -0.05
N ALA A 130 8.88 5.29 -1.22
CA ALA A 130 7.84 4.31 -1.51
C ALA A 130 7.76 3.18 -0.46
N ARG A 131 8.90 2.66 0.00
CA ARG A 131 8.92 1.56 0.99
C ARG A 131 8.40 2.03 2.35
N ARG A 132 8.76 3.25 2.74
CA ARG A 132 8.28 3.87 3.98
C ARG A 132 6.78 4.16 3.90
N LEU A 133 6.30 4.61 2.75
CA LEU A 133 4.87 4.80 2.48
C LEU A 133 4.09 3.49 2.64
N LEU A 134 4.58 2.40 2.05
CA LEU A 134 3.92 1.10 2.13
C LEU A 134 3.82 0.59 3.57
N ARG A 135 4.91 0.66 4.35
CA ARG A 135 4.87 0.31 5.78
C ARG A 135 3.89 1.20 6.56
N GLY A 136 3.88 2.49 6.27
CA GLY A 136 2.94 3.45 6.85
C GLY A 136 1.49 3.10 6.52
N LEU A 137 1.18 2.73 5.28
CA LEU A 137 -0.15 2.31 4.84
C LEU A 137 -0.60 1.02 5.55
N VAL A 138 0.29 0.03 5.67
CA VAL A 138 -0.02 -1.21 6.39
C VAL A 138 -0.38 -0.90 7.84
N ALA A 139 0.42 -0.07 8.52
CA ALA A 139 0.14 0.34 9.89
C ALA A 139 -1.16 1.13 9.99
N LEU A 140 -1.41 2.06 9.06
CA LEU A 140 -2.57 2.94 9.06
C LEU A 140 -3.87 2.16 8.80
N PHE A 141 -3.90 1.32 7.76
CA PHE A 141 -5.04 0.47 7.45
C PHE A 141 -5.26 -0.60 8.51
N GLY A 142 -4.20 -1.24 9.01
CA GLY A 142 -4.29 -2.21 10.10
C GLY A 142 -4.90 -1.60 11.35
N THR A 143 -4.42 -0.41 11.75
CA THR A 143 -4.96 0.31 12.92
C THR A 143 -6.42 0.71 12.71
N ALA A 144 -6.77 1.28 11.55
CA ALA A 144 -8.16 1.65 11.25
C ALA A 144 -9.09 0.42 11.22
N PHE A 145 -8.64 -0.70 10.65
CA PHE A 145 -9.37 -1.95 10.61
C PHE A 145 -9.62 -2.50 12.03
N VAL A 146 -8.59 -2.54 12.87
CA VAL A 146 -8.71 -2.98 14.27
C VAL A 146 -9.65 -2.05 15.03
N ILE A 147 -9.51 -0.73 14.90
CA ILE A 147 -10.40 0.24 15.54
C ILE A 147 -11.86 -0.03 15.13
N LYS A 148 -12.15 -0.16 13.83
CA LYS A 148 -13.49 -0.46 13.33
C LYS A 148 -14.05 -1.74 13.95
N HIS A 149 -13.31 -2.85 13.91
CA HIS A 149 -13.83 -4.15 14.35
C HIS A 149 -13.84 -4.33 15.86
N VAL A 150 -12.87 -3.77 16.60
CA VAL A 150 -12.82 -3.83 18.06
C VAL A 150 -13.87 -2.92 18.68
N LEU A 151 -14.08 -1.70 18.15
CA LEU A 151 -15.18 -0.83 18.61
C LEU A 151 -16.54 -1.48 18.38
N LEU A 152 -16.75 -2.07 17.20
CA LEU A 152 -17.99 -2.78 16.90
C LEU A 152 -18.17 -3.99 17.83
N ALA A 153 -17.15 -4.83 17.99
CA ALA A 153 -17.22 -5.99 18.89
C ALA A 153 -17.53 -5.59 20.34
N SER A 154 -16.95 -4.49 20.83
CA SER A 154 -17.23 -3.98 22.17
C SER A 154 -18.62 -3.36 22.32
N LEU A 155 -19.20 -2.82 21.25
CA LEU A 155 -20.57 -2.28 21.25
C LEU A 155 -21.63 -3.38 21.29
N TYR A 156 -21.36 -4.51 20.65
CA TYR A 156 -22.25 -5.67 20.60
C TYR A 156 -22.03 -6.67 21.75
N ALA A 157 -21.05 -6.44 22.64
CA ALA A 157 -20.84 -7.28 23.81
C ALA A 157 -22.00 -7.14 24.82
N PRO A 158 -22.59 -8.27 25.29
CA PRO A 158 -23.71 -8.24 26.23
C PRO A 158 -23.32 -7.66 27.61
N ASP A 159 -22.07 -7.82 28.03
CA ASP A 159 -21.55 -7.30 29.29
C ASP A 159 -21.10 -5.83 29.15
N GLY A 160 -21.84 -4.93 29.79
CA GLY A 160 -21.61 -3.49 29.73
C GLY A 160 -20.31 -3.05 30.43
N GLY A 161 -19.19 -3.11 29.71
CA GLY A 161 -17.92 -2.54 30.14
C GLY A 161 -17.89 -1.00 30.08
N TRP A 162 -16.88 -0.38 30.70
CA TRP A 162 -16.61 1.08 30.66
C TRP A 162 -16.59 1.64 29.21
N LEU A 163 -16.17 0.83 28.24
CA LEU A 163 -16.19 1.18 26.83
C LEU A 163 -17.62 1.42 26.31
N LYS A 164 -18.63 0.66 26.77
CA LYS A 164 -20.04 0.90 26.41
C LYS A 164 -20.54 2.24 26.94
N ARG A 165 -20.04 2.71 28.09
CA ARG A 165 -20.36 4.04 28.64
C ARG A 165 -19.70 5.16 27.86
N LEU A 166 -18.43 4.99 27.48
CA LEU A 166 -17.72 5.97 26.65
C LEU A 166 -18.34 6.06 25.25
N THR A 167 -18.62 4.91 24.63
CA THR A 167 -19.23 4.86 23.30
C THR A 167 -20.69 5.29 23.34
N GLY A 168 -21.43 4.97 24.41
CA GLY A 168 -22.78 5.49 24.66
C GLY A 168 -22.82 7.01 24.80
N ALA A 169 -21.89 7.60 25.55
CA ALA A 169 -21.77 9.06 25.69
C ALA A 169 -21.34 9.75 24.38
N LEU A 170 -20.46 9.12 23.60
CA LEU A 170 -20.07 9.62 22.27
C LEU A 170 -21.19 9.47 21.23
N LEU A 171 -22.03 8.42 21.34
CA LEU A 171 -23.22 8.26 20.50
C LEU A 171 -24.31 9.26 20.89
N GLU A 172 -24.66 9.39 22.18
CA GLU A 172 -25.69 10.33 22.67
C GLU A 172 -25.35 11.79 22.36
N GLY A 173 -24.07 12.16 22.37
CA GLY A 173 -23.64 13.52 22.01
C GLY A 173 -23.68 13.83 20.50
N VAL A 174 -23.78 12.81 19.63
CA VAL A 174 -23.55 12.97 18.18
C VAL A 174 -24.65 12.35 17.30
N THR A 175 -25.74 11.85 17.90
CA THR A 175 -26.98 11.53 17.17
C THR A 175 -27.74 12.79 16.75
N LEU A 176 -27.11 13.65 15.95
CA LEU A 176 -27.83 14.48 14.99
C LEU A 176 -28.32 13.57 13.84
N GLY A 177 -29.34 12.76 14.13
CA GLY A 177 -30.35 12.35 13.13
C GLY A 177 -30.09 11.18 12.17
N SER A 178 -29.25 10.19 12.47
CA SER A 178 -29.19 8.98 11.62
C SER A 178 -28.59 7.77 12.35
N LEU A 179 -29.43 7.00 13.04
CA LEU A 179 -29.10 5.65 13.55
C LEU A 179 -29.73 4.54 12.69
N ASP A 180 -30.26 4.87 11.50
CA ASP A 180 -30.69 3.88 10.50
C ASP A 180 -29.50 3.38 9.68
N GLY A 181 -28.42 3.01 10.35
CA GLY A 181 -27.30 2.33 9.72
C GLY A 181 -27.67 0.87 9.49
N GLN A 182 -27.72 0.43 8.23
CA GLN A 182 -27.94 -0.97 7.89
C GLN A 182 -26.83 -1.82 8.50
N ALA A 183 -27.19 -2.69 9.45
CA ALA A 183 -26.21 -3.56 10.09
C ALA A 183 -25.74 -4.64 9.09
N PHE A 184 -24.42 -4.83 8.99
CA PHE A 184 -23.79 -5.80 8.09
C PHE A 184 -23.29 -7.02 8.86
N ALA A 185 -23.37 -8.19 8.20
CA ALA A 185 -22.99 -9.44 8.84
C ALA A 185 -21.47 -9.50 9.08
N PRO A 186 -21.01 -10.28 10.09
CA PRO A 186 -19.58 -10.46 10.38
C PRO A 186 -18.75 -10.91 9.17
N ALA A 187 -19.38 -11.61 8.22
CA ALA A 187 -18.79 -11.98 6.93
C ALA A 187 -18.14 -10.79 6.19
N THR A 188 -18.72 -9.59 6.32
CA THR A 188 -18.19 -8.35 5.76
C THR A 188 -16.80 -8.01 6.28
N GLY A 189 -16.52 -8.31 7.56
CA GLY A 189 -15.21 -8.07 8.17
C GLY A 189 -14.13 -8.98 7.59
N TYR A 190 -14.43 -10.26 7.36
CA TYR A 190 -13.51 -11.19 6.71
C TYR A 190 -13.21 -10.77 5.27
N ILE A 191 -14.24 -10.38 4.51
CA ILE A 191 -14.08 -9.86 3.14
C ILE A 191 -13.18 -8.62 3.14
N SER A 192 -13.38 -7.70 4.08
CA SER A 192 -12.54 -6.49 4.22
C SER A 192 -11.10 -6.83 4.59
N PHE A 193 -10.87 -7.79 5.50
CA PHE A 193 -9.53 -8.25 5.86
C PHE A 193 -8.78 -8.83 4.66
N PHE A 194 -9.40 -9.76 3.93
CA PHE A 194 -8.79 -10.35 2.73
C PHE A 194 -8.55 -9.32 1.64
N THR A 195 -9.48 -8.37 1.47
CA THR A 195 -9.33 -7.26 0.52
C THR A 195 -8.08 -6.43 0.84
N LEU A 196 -7.88 -6.06 2.12
CA LEU A 196 -6.73 -5.26 2.53
C LEU A 196 -5.42 -6.02 2.40
N ALA A 197 -5.39 -7.29 2.80
CA ALA A 197 -4.22 -8.15 2.62
C ALA A 197 -3.84 -8.27 1.14
N LEU A 198 -4.83 -8.47 0.27
CA LEU A 198 -4.64 -8.54 -1.17
C LEU A 198 -4.20 -7.21 -1.77
N TYR A 199 -4.75 -6.08 -1.31
CA TYR A 199 -4.33 -4.74 -1.71
C TYR A 199 -2.86 -4.48 -1.38
N VAL A 200 -2.45 -4.76 -0.14
CA VAL A 200 -1.05 -4.61 0.29
C VAL A 200 -0.14 -5.51 -0.53
N CYS A 201 -0.53 -6.77 -0.77
CA CYS A 201 0.22 -7.69 -1.62
C CYS A 201 0.38 -7.13 -3.05
N GLY A 202 -0.71 -6.61 -3.63
CA GLY A 202 -0.68 -5.94 -4.94
C GLY A 202 0.27 -4.74 -4.96
N LEU A 203 0.29 -3.93 -3.92
CA LEU A 203 1.23 -2.81 -3.80
C LEU A 203 2.70 -3.27 -3.65
N VAL A 204 2.97 -4.35 -2.92
CA VAL A 204 4.32 -4.94 -2.84
C VAL A 204 4.79 -5.42 -4.21
N LEU A 205 3.88 -5.98 -5.01
CA LEU A 205 4.17 -6.50 -6.34
C LEU A 205 4.21 -5.40 -7.43
N LEU A 206 3.83 -4.16 -7.11
CA LEU A 206 3.77 -3.05 -8.05
C LEU A 206 5.19 -2.51 -8.33
N PRO A 207 5.73 -2.66 -9.55
CA PRO A 207 7.03 -2.10 -9.88
C PRO A 207 6.94 -0.58 -10.10
N PRO A 208 8.01 0.20 -9.81
CA PRO A 208 8.07 1.64 -10.10
C PRO A 208 7.75 2.00 -11.55
N ALA A 209 8.26 1.19 -12.47
CA ALA A 209 8.00 1.27 -13.91
C ALA A 209 7.88 -0.15 -14.49
N PRO A 210 7.04 -0.34 -15.52
CA PRO A 210 6.82 -1.66 -16.12
C PRO A 210 8.09 -2.27 -16.74
N ASP A 211 9.08 -1.46 -17.13
CA ASP A 211 10.31 -1.91 -17.80
C ASP A 211 11.57 -1.86 -16.94
N ASP A 212 11.49 -1.40 -15.69
CA ASP A 212 12.68 -1.15 -14.86
C ASP A 212 13.48 -2.43 -14.61
N GLU A 213 12.82 -3.50 -14.17
CA GLU A 213 13.55 -4.74 -13.85
C GLU A 213 14.10 -5.46 -15.10
N ALA A 214 13.46 -5.27 -16.27
CA ALA A 214 13.96 -5.84 -17.51
C ALA A 214 15.19 -5.08 -18.02
N THR A 215 15.19 -3.76 -17.81
CA THR A 215 16.33 -2.89 -18.11
C THR A 215 17.48 -3.14 -17.14
N GLU A 216 17.20 -3.31 -15.85
CA GLU A 216 18.22 -3.65 -14.83
C GLU A 216 18.85 -5.02 -15.08
N GLU A 217 18.06 -6.06 -15.39
CA GLU A 217 18.62 -7.38 -15.72
C GLU A 217 19.40 -7.34 -17.04
N ALA A 218 18.90 -6.68 -18.09
CA ALA A 218 19.64 -6.55 -19.34
C ALA A 218 20.98 -5.83 -19.14
N ARG A 219 20.98 -4.79 -18.31
CA ARG A 219 22.19 -4.05 -17.94
C ARG A 219 23.13 -4.88 -17.07
N ALA A 220 22.60 -5.68 -16.15
CA ALA A 220 23.39 -6.62 -15.36
C ALA A 220 24.02 -7.71 -16.24
N ASP A 221 23.27 -8.27 -17.18
CA ASP A 221 23.76 -9.25 -18.14
C ASP A 221 24.82 -8.66 -19.08
N GLU A 222 24.65 -7.41 -19.53
CA GLU A 222 25.64 -6.67 -20.30
C GLU A 222 26.92 -6.43 -19.50
N VAL A 223 26.80 -6.00 -18.23
CA VAL A 223 27.95 -5.83 -17.33
C VAL A 223 28.66 -7.15 -17.07
N VAL A 224 27.92 -8.25 -16.88
CA VAL A 224 28.48 -9.59 -16.69
C VAL A 224 29.17 -10.08 -17.97
N ALA A 225 28.60 -9.81 -19.15
CA ALA A 225 29.20 -10.15 -20.43
C ALA A 225 30.48 -9.35 -20.66
N ALA A 226 30.47 -8.04 -20.39
CA ALA A 226 31.64 -7.17 -20.46
C ALA A 226 32.73 -7.64 -19.49
N PHE A 227 32.38 -8.00 -18.25
CA PHE A 227 33.31 -8.56 -17.28
C PHE A 227 33.93 -9.88 -17.76
N ARG A 228 33.14 -10.78 -18.38
CA ARG A 228 33.64 -12.04 -18.93
C ARG A 228 34.55 -11.85 -20.14
N ALA A 229 34.36 -10.78 -20.91
CA ALA A 229 35.17 -10.45 -22.08
C ALA A 229 36.56 -9.89 -21.71
N LEU A 230 36.76 -9.43 -20.46
CA LEU A 230 38.06 -8.92 -20.01
C LEU A 230 39.14 -10.02 -20.01
N PRO A 231 40.41 -9.66 -20.22
CA PRO A 231 41.55 -10.54 -19.93
C PRO A 231 41.54 -11.02 -18.48
N PRO A 232 42.07 -12.22 -18.17
CA PRO A 232 42.01 -12.80 -16.82
C PRO A 232 42.65 -11.90 -15.75
N GLY A 233 43.75 -11.19 -16.05
CA GLY A 233 44.38 -10.25 -15.11
C GLY A 233 43.49 -9.05 -14.74
N ASP A 234 42.73 -8.54 -15.70
CA ASP A 234 41.83 -7.40 -15.49
C ASP A 234 40.57 -7.81 -14.71
N ARG A 235 40.11 -9.07 -14.87
CA ARG A 235 38.98 -9.60 -14.08
C ARG A 235 39.31 -9.68 -12.60
N GLU A 236 40.52 -10.13 -12.26
CA GLU A 236 40.97 -10.20 -10.87
C GLU A 236 41.03 -8.81 -10.24
N GLN A 237 41.52 -7.81 -11.00
CA GLN A 237 41.60 -6.44 -10.54
C GLN A 237 40.21 -5.80 -10.31
N VAL A 238 39.26 -6.01 -11.24
CA VAL A 238 37.88 -5.54 -11.10
C VAL A 238 37.15 -6.27 -9.96
N SER A 239 37.36 -7.57 -9.80
CA SER A 239 36.74 -8.34 -8.72
C SER A 239 37.28 -7.91 -7.34
N ALA A 240 38.59 -7.68 -7.23
CA ALA A 240 39.21 -7.13 -6.02
C ALA A 240 38.66 -5.73 -5.69
N ALA A 241 38.52 -4.85 -6.68
CA ALA A 241 37.98 -3.50 -6.48
C ALA A 241 36.51 -3.51 -6.03
N ILE A 242 35.68 -4.42 -6.55
CA ILE A 242 34.28 -4.55 -6.12
C ILE A 242 34.19 -5.06 -4.69
N LEU A 243 35.01 -6.05 -4.32
CA LEU A 243 35.05 -6.59 -2.97
C LEU A 243 35.54 -5.55 -1.95
N ASP A 244 36.55 -4.77 -2.31
CA ASP A 244 37.11 -3.70 -1.47
C ASP A 244 36.09 -2.57 -1.24
N ARG A 245 35.37 -2.15 -2.30
CA ARG A 245 34.28 -1.18 -2.17
C ARG A 245 33.14 -1.68 -1.29
N ARG A 246 32.78 -2.95 -1.39
CA ARG A 246 31.72 -3.55 -0.58
C ARG A 246 32.13 -3.70 0.89
N ALA A 247 33.41 -3.98 1.15
CA ALA A 247 33.97 -3.97 2.50
C ALA A 247 33.91 -2.55 3.10
N LEU A 248 34.24 -1.52 2.32
CA LEU A 248 34.12 -0.12 2.75
C LEU A 248 32.68 0.30 3.05
N GLU A 249 31.70 -0.10 2.22
CA GLU A 249 30.28 0.17 2.47
C GLU A 249 29.75 -0.54 3.72
N LEU A 250 30.22 -1.76 4.01
CA LEU A 250 29.85 -2.47 5.25
C LEU A 250 30.45 -1.79 6.49
N VAL A 251 31.71 -1.35 6.43
CA VAL A 251 32.33 -0.59 7.53
C VAL A 251 31.64 0.75 7.74
N ALA A 252 31.27 1.46 6.67
CA ALA A 252 30.56 2.74 6.76
C ALA A 252 29.17 2.58 7.42
N ASN A 253 28.41 1.55 7.04
CA ASN A 253 27.11 1.25 7.64
C ASN A 253 27.23 0.78 9.11
N ASP A 254 28.28 0.04 9.46
CA ASP A 254 28.54 -0.36 10.85
C ASP A 254 28.88 0.85 11.73
N VAL A 255 29.68 1.79 11.22
CA VAL A 255 30.02 3.05 11.92
C VAL A 255 28.80 3.97 12.06
N GLU A 256 27.85 3.94 11.13
CA GLU A 256 26.59 4.71 11.25
C GLU A 256 25.58 4.04 12.20
N SER A 257 25.69 2.72 12.40
CA SER A 257 24.89 1.96 13.39
C SER A 257 25.45 2.02 14.82
N VAL A 258 26.73 2.38 14.97
CA VAL A 258 27.44 2.52 16.24
C VAL A 258 27.89 3.97 16.37
N THR A 259 27.08 4.81 17.04
CA THR A 259 27.45 6.01 17.87
C THR A 259 26.48 7.21 17.62
N PRO A 260 25.84 7.82 18.65
CA PRO A 260 25.63 7.33 20.01
C PRO A 260 24.23 7.58 20.64
N ALA A 261 23.72 6.57 21.35
CA ALA A 261 22.82 6.72 22.50
C ALA A 261 23.59 7.08 23.79
N THR A 262 24.65 7.88 23.69
CA THR A 262 25.67 8.06 24.75
C THR A 262 25.86 9.53 25.14
N GLU A 263 25.10 10.48 24.59
CA GLU A 263 25.16 11.89 25.02
C GLU A 263 24.26 12.22 26.23
N GLU A 264 23.24 11.41 26.56
CA GLU A 264 22.37 11.72 27.70
C GLU A 264 22.99 11.36 29.06
N GLN A 265 24.06 10.56 29.11
CA GLN A 265 24.63 10.10 30.38
C GLN A 265 25.70 11.02 30.98
N TYR A 266 26.03 12.15 30.33
CA TYR A 266 26.98 13.15 30.83
C TYR A 266 26.35 14.51 31.19
N ARG A 267 25.02 14.65 31.12
CA ARG A 267 24.30 15.88 31.50
C ARG A 267 23.82 15.96 32.96
N GLU A 268 24.03 14.92 33.76
CA GLU A 268 23.62 14.87 35.17
C GLU A 268 24.80 14.90 36.17
N ARG A 269 25.92 15.53 35.81
CA ARG A 269 26.99 15.86 36.77
C ARG A 269 27.28 17.34 36.83
#